data_AF-A0A1C6EQK6-F1
#
_entry.id   AF-A0A1C6EQK6-F1
#
_cell.length_a   1.000
_cell.length_b   1.000
_cell.length_c   1.000
_cell.angle_alpha   90.00
_cell.angle_beta   90.00
_cell.angle_gamma   90.00
#
_symmetry.space_group_name_H-M   'P 1'
#
loop_
_entity.id
_entity.type
_entity.pdbx_description
1 polymer ?
#
loop_
_entity_poly.entity_id
_entity_poly.type
_entity_poly.pdbx_seq_one_letter_code
_entity_poly.pdbx_strand_id
1 'polypeptide(L)'
;MKMYKQKFNRGKGSVNNIPNAIAYTFIRNYMNSKEFEEIAHSMFIKKMNKQQVSDAMTEVKWLFRNYPGLEVMTLQDEKGNVTRFEL
;
A
#
# COMPACT_ATOMS: atom_id res chain seq x y z
N MET A 1 10.11 -1.08 3.29
CA MET A 1 9.22 -0.97 2.11
C MET A 1 10.01 -0.60 0.88
N LYS A 2 9.90 -1.42 -0.16
CA LYS A 2 10.49 -1.26 -1.48
C LYS A 2 9.38 -1.02 -2.49
N MET A 3 9.59 -0.06 -3.37
CA MET A 3 8.74 0.15 -4.53
C MET A 3 9.49 -0.30 -5.77
N TYR A 4 8.90 -1.26 -6.47
CA TYR A 4 9.36 -1.79 -7.73
C TYR A 4 8.57 -1.12 -8.83
N LYS A 5 9.26 -0.53 -9.79
CA LYS A 5 8.65 0.02 -11.00
C LYS A 5 9.17 -0.72 -12.21
N GLN A 6 8.27 -1.34 -12.95
CA GLN A 6 8.58 -2.04 -14.19
C GLN A 6 7.79 -1.44 -15.34
N LYS A 7 8.49 -1.03 -16.40
CA LYS A 7 7.85 -0.63 -17.64
C LYS A 7 7.50 -1.85 -18.47
N PHE A 8 6.36 -1.82 -19.16
CA PHE A 8 5.89 -2.92 -20.00
C PHE A 8 6.96 -3.45 -20.98
N ASN A 9 7.72 -2.54 -21.63
CA ASN A 9 8.77 -2.89 -22.61
C ASN A 9 10.19 -3.04 -22.02
N ARG A 10 10.37 -3.09 -20.69
CA ARG A 10 11.70 -3.27 -20.07
C ARG A 10 11.71 -4.44 -19.11
N GLY A 11 12.58 -5.41 -19.38
CA GLY A 11 12.76 -6.61 -18.54
C GLY A 11 13.35 -6.34 -17.15
N LYS A 12 14.03 -5.20 -16.92
CA LYS A 12 14.56 -4.81 -15.60
C LYS A 12 13.77 -3.62 -15.03
N GLY A 13 13.17 -3.82 -13.86
CA GLY A 13 12.53 -2.76 -13.08
C GLY A 13 13.49 -2.04 -12.14
N SER A 14 13.13 -0.83 -11.69
CA SER A 14 13.89 -0.09 -10.68
C SER A 14 13.31 -0.34 -9.29
N VAL A 15 14.18 -0.49 -8.29
CA VAL A 15 13.79 -0.66 -6.89
C VAL A 15 14.18 0.58 -6.12
N ASN A 16 13.20 1.24 -5.51
CA ASN A 16 13.43 2.38 -4.63
C ASN A 16 13.01 2.02 -3.21
N ASN A 17 13.86 2.35 -2.23
CA ASN A 17 13.46 2.28 -0.83
C ASN A 17 12.53 3.45 -0.52
N ILE A 18 11.31 3.16 -0.09
CA ILE A 18 10.38 4.18 0.36
C ILE A 18 10.53 4.34 1.88
N PRO A 19 10.64 5.57 2.40
CA PRO A 19 10.59 5.81 3.84
C PRO A 19 9.32 5.21 4.45
N ASN A 20 9.48 4.35 5.46
CA ASN A 20 8.36 3.67 6.12
C ASN A 20 7.28 4.65 6.60
N ALA A 21 7.65 5.87 7.01
CA ALA A 21 6.70 6.91 7.41
C ALA A 21 5.69 7.27 6.30
N ILE A 22 6.14 7.36 5.05
CA ILE A 22 5.28 7.69 3.89
C ILE A 22 4.31 6.54 3.63
N ALA A 23 4.82 5.32 3.64
CA ALA A 23 4.06 4.10 3.46
C ALA A 23 2.94 3.91 4.49
N TYR A 24 3.28 4.01 5.78
CA TYR A 24 2.31 3.89 6.86
C TYR A 24 1.28 5.02 6.82
N THR A 25 1.67 6.23 6.38
CA THR A 25 0.74 7.35 6.23
C THR A 25 -0.26 7.09 5.10
N PHE A 26 0.20 6.55 3.96
CA PHE A 26 -0.68 6.20 2.85
C PHE A 26 -1.73 5.15 3.27
N ILE A 27 -1.30 4.06 3.92
CA ILE A 27 -2.19 3.00 4.41
C ILE A 27 -3.20 3.55 5.42
N ARG A 28 -2.74 4.40 6.34
CA ARG A 28 -3.62 5.05 7.32
C ARG A 28 -4.66 5.94 6.65
N ASN A 29 -4.27 6.69 5.62
CA ASN A 29 -5.17 7.56 4.89
C ASN A 29 -6.19 6.76 4.09
N TYR A 30 -5.79 5.64 3.48
CA TYR A 30 -6.69 4.72 2.80
C TYR A 30 -7.86 4.25 3.68
N MET A 31 -7.62 4.05 4.98
CA MET A 31 -8.66 3.57 5.92
C MET A 31 -9.63 4.65 6.42
N ASN A 32 -9.29 5.94 6.35
CA ASN A 32 -10.07 6.99 7.02
C ASN A 32 -10.37 8.24 6.19
N SER A 33 -9.60 8.51 5.13
CA SER A 33 -9.74 9.74 4.36
C SER A 33 -10.95 9.66 3.43
N LYS A 34 -11.54 10.81 3.14
CA LYS A 34 -12.65 10.92 2.17
C LYS A 34 -12.18 10.64 0.73
N GLU A 35 -10.90 10.90 0.44
CA GLU A 35 -10.31 10.70 -0.89
C GLU A 35 -10.37 9.23 -1.34
N PHE A 36 -10.28 8.29 -0.38
CA PHE A 36 -10.31 6.85 -0.66
C PHE A 36 -11.65 6.20 -0.31
N GLU A 37 -12.67 6.97 0.03
CA GLU A 37 -13.95 6.45 0.56
C GLU A 37 -14.67 5.56 -0.46
N GLU A 38 -14.73 5.97 -1.74
CA GLU A 38 -15.32 5.15 -2.81
C GLU A 38 -14.56 3.83 -3.03
N ILE A 39 -13.23 3.87 -3.00
CA ILE A 39 -12.39 2.68 -3.18
C ILE A 39 -12.55 1.73 -2.00
N ALA A 40 -12.50 2.24 -0.76
CA ALA A 40 -12.74 1.44 0.44
C ALA A 40 -14.14 0.82 0.45
N HIS A 41 -15.16 1.59 0.05
CA HIS A 41 -16.53 1.10 -0.07
C HIS A 41 -16.66 -0.03 -1.10
N SER A 42 -15.98 0.06 -2.24
CA SER A 42 -15.97 -1.02 -3.25
C SER A 42 -15.39 -2.34 -2.73
N MET A 43 -14.54 -2.27 -1.71
CA MET A 43 -13.96 -3.42 -1.01
C MET A 43 -14.77 -3.84 0.23
N PHE A 44 -15.99 -3.30 0.41
CA PHE A 44 -16.83 -3.50 1.59
C PHE A 44 -16.19 -3.04 2.91
N ILE A 45 -15.19 -2.16 2.84
CA ILE A 45 -14.56 -1.57 4.00
C ILE A 45 -15.37 -0.34 4.40
N LYS A 46 -16.11 -0.46 5.51
CA LYS A 46 -16.78 0.68 6.14
C LYS A 46 -15.73 1.62 6.72
N LYS A 47 -15.99 2.93 6.65
CA LYS A 47 -15.15 3.95 7.29
C LYS A 47 -14.85 3.59 8.74
N MET A 48 -13.56 3.46 9.04
CA MET A 48 -13.08 3.11 10.37
C MET A 48 -13.01 4.34 11.27
N ASN A 49 -13.36 4.17 12.55
CA ASN A 49 -13.13 5.20 13.56
C ASN A 49 -11.64 5.25 13.97
N LYS A 50 -11.25 6.27 14.74
CA LYS A 50 -9.84 6.49 15.14
C LYS A 50 -9.22 5.28 15.87
N GLN A 51 -10.00 4.59 16.71
CA GLN A 51 -9.52 3.43 17.46
C GLN A 51 -9.28 2.25 16.52
N GLN A 52 -10.26 1.94 15.65
CA GLN A 52 -10.15 0.88 14.65
C GLN A 52 -8.95 1.08 13.71
N VAL A 53 -8.70 2.32 13.29
CA VAL A 53 -7.51 2.66 12.50
C VAL A 53 -6.23 2.41 13.31
N SER A 54 -6.20 2.75 14.60
CA SER A 54 -5.03 2.51 15.45
C SER A 54 -4.72 1.01 15.62
N ASP A 55 -5.77 0.21 15.82
CA ASP A 55 -5.65 -1.24 15.97
C ASP A 55 -5.18 -1.88 14.66
N ALA A 56 -5.81 -1.53 13.53
CA ALA A 56 -5.39 -1.98 12.20
C ALA A 56 -3.93 -1.60 11.90
N MET A 57 -3.51 -0.38 12.23
CA MET A 57 -2.12 0.05 12.03
C MET A 57 -1.12 -0.71 12.91
N THR A 58 -1.54 -1.21 14.08
CA THR A 58 -0.72 -2.05 14.95
C THR A 58 -0.50 -3.42 14.31
N GLU A 59 -1.55 -4.02 13.78
CA GLU A 59 -1.47 -5.29 13.03
C GLU A 59 -0.63 -5.13 11.76
N VAL A 60 -0.83 -4.06 11.00
CA VAL A 60 -0.03 -3.74 9.80
C VAL A 60 1.45 -3.63 10.16
N LYS A 61 1.81 -2.90 11.23
CA LYS A 61 3.20 -2.83 11.71
C LYS A 61 3.75 -4.20 12.12
N TRP A 62 2.94 -5.03 12.78
CA TRP A 62 3.33 -6.37 13.18
C TRP A 62 3.58 -7.26 11.96
N LEU A 63 2.69 -7.25 10.97
CA LEU A 63 2.87 -7.97 9.70
C LEU A 63 4.17 -7.55 9.02
N PHE A 64 4.45 -6.24 8.99
CA PHE A 64 5.62 -5.70 8.28
C PHE A 64 6.93 -6.06 8.97
N ARG A 65 6.92 -6.23 10.29
CA ARG A 65 8.08 -6.67 11.05
C ARG A 65 8.40 -8.15 10.84
N ASN A 66 7.36 -8.99 10.68
CA ASN A 66 7.52 -10.44 10.66
C ASN A 66 7.61 -11.03 9.25
N TYR A 67 7.11 -10.32 8.23
CA TYR A 67 7.07 -10.81 6.85
C TYR A 67 7.79 -9.82 5.89
N PRO A 68 9.13 -9.81 5.88
CA PRO A 68 9.90 -9.03 4.90
C PRO A 68 9.64 -9.58 3.49
N GLY A 69 9.42 -8.70 2.52
CA GLY A 69 9.10 -9.03 1.14
C GLY A 69 7.61 -9.23 0.85
N LEU A 70 6.72 -9.00 1.82
CA LEU A 70 5.28 -9.10 1.60
C LEU A 70 4.82 -8.05 0.58
N GLU A 71 4.22 -8.50 -0.53
CA GLU A 71 3.59 -7.63 -1.53
C GLU A 71 2.28 -7.09 -0.97
N VAL A 72 2.16 -5.76 -0.88
CA VAL A 72 1.03 -5.07 -0.23
C VAL A 72 0.09 -4.45 -1.26
N MET A 73 0.63 -4.05 -2.40
CA MET A 73 -0.12 -3.36 -3.43
C MET A 73 0.57 -3.47 -4.78
N THR A 74 -0.22 -3.78 -5.81
CA THR A 74 0.19 -3.73 -7.21
C THR A 74 -0.74 -2.80 -7.96
N LEU A 75 -0.15 -1.78 -8.60
CA LEU A 75 -0.84 -0.87 -9.49
C LEU A 75 -0.37 -1.12 -10.91
N GLN A 76 -1.32 -1.30 -11.82
CA GLN A 76 -1.05 -1.38 -13.25
C GLN A 76 -1.72 -0.20 -13.94
N ASP A 77 -0.95 0.56 -14.72
CA ASP A 77 -1.51 1.64 -15.54
C ASP A 77 -2.06 1.13 -16.88
N GLU A 78 -2.82 1.97 -17.58
CA GLU A 78 -3.40 1.66 -18.90
C GLU A 78 -2.36 1.29 -19.97
N LYS A 79 -1.10 1.64 -19.75
CA LYS A 79 0.02 1.33 -20.64
C LYS A 79 0.73 0.03 -20.24
N GLY A 80 0.20 -0.69 -19.24
CA GLY A 80 0.73 -1.95 -18.74
C GLY A 80 1.97 -1.81 -17.85
N ASN A 81 2.33 -0.60 -17.40
CA ASN A 81 3.42 -0.44 -16.43
C ASN A 81 2.97 -0.88 -15.05
N VAL A 82 3.83 -1.61 -14.35
CA VAL A 82 3.54 -2.18 -13.04
C VAL A 82 4.33 -1.44 -11.98
N THR A 83 3.63 -0.93 -10.97
CA THR A 83 4.23 -0.45 -9.71
C THR A 83 3.83 -1.40 -8.60
N ARG A 84 4.83 -2.06 -8.02
CA ARG A 84 4.68 -3.02 -6.92
C ARG A 84 5.23 -2.43 -5.63
N PHE A 85 4.49 -2.57 -4.54
CA PHE A 85 4.94 -2.20 -3.20
C PHE A 85 5.13 -3.48 -2.40
N GLU A 86 6.38 -3.77 -2.04
CA GLU A 86 6.73 -4.86 -1.13
C GLU A 86 7.31 -4.27 0.15
N LEU A 87 7.25 -5.03 1.24
CA LEU A 87 7.70 -4.55 2.55
C LEU A 87 9.15 -4.84 2.85
#